data_AF-A0A962VQR1-F1
#
_entry.id   AF-A0A962VQR1-F1
#
_cell.length_a   1.000
_cell.length_b   1.000
_cell.length_c   1.000
_cell.angle_alpha   90.00
_cell.angle_beta   90.00
_cell.angle_gamma   90.00
#
_symmetry.space_group_name_H-M   'P 1'
#
loop_
_entity.id
_entity.type
_entity.pdbx_description
1 polymer ?
#
loop_
_entity_poly.entity_id
_entity_poly.type
_entity_poly.pdbx_seq_one_letter_code
_entity_poly.pdbx_strand_id
1 'polypeptide(L)' 'LWVEETHYESREVWKRGPAQIDGDGLAVDLQLVFDREPFSYRYRLKLADDRQTLLGSVTRSDRSTESSLALTRDRR' A
#
# COMPACT_ATOMS: atom_id res chain seq x y z
N LEU A 1 -11.83 2.53 -4.89
CA LEU A 1 -11.34 3.29 -3.71
C LEU A 1 -10.06 4.01 -4.12
N TRP A 2 -9.63 5.03 -3.37
CA TRP A 2 -8.33 5.68 -3.57
C TRP A 2 -7.50 5.53 -2.31
N VAL A 3 -6.20 5.28 -2.47
CA VAL A 3 -5.25 5.14 -1.36
C VAL A 3 -4.12 6.13 -1.55
N GLU A 4 -3.73 6.75 -0.45
CA GLU A 4 -2.59 7.65 -0.35
C GLU A 4 -1.65 7.14 0.74
N GLU A 5 -0.39 6.95 0.39
CA GLU A 5 0.66 6.62 1.35
C GLU A 5 1.41 7.90 1.71
N THR A 6 1.30 8.28 2.98
CA THR A 6 1.93 9.47 3.54
C THR A 6 3.24 9.09 4.21
N HIS A 7 4.30 9.84 3.91
CA HIS A 7 5.57 9.67 4.59
C HIS A 7 5.46 10.13 6.05
N TYR A 8 5.93 9.29 6.98
CA TYR A 8 5.73 9.49 8.42
C TYR A 8 6.32 10.82 8.92
N GLU A 9 7.52 11.20 8.45
CA GLU A 9 8.22 12.37 8.95
C GLU A 9 7.69 13.67 8.33
N SER A 10 7.61 13.73 6.99
CA SER A 10 7.21 14.96 6.28
C SER A 10 5.71 15.18 6.24
N ARG A 11 4.90 14.15 6.50
CA ARG A 11 3.43 14.17 6.39
C ARG A 11 2.93 14.50 4.98
N GLU A 12 3.77 14.30 3.97
CA GLU A 12 3.41 14.48 2.57
C GLU A 12 3.02 13.14 1.93
N VAL A 13 2.09 13.19 0.98
CA VAL A 13 1.68 12.02 0.20
C VAL A 13 2.78 11.71 -0.82
N TRP A 14 3.44 10.57 -0.65
CA TRP A 14 4.54 10.15 -1.52
C TRP A 14 4.09 9.17 -2.60
N LYS A 15 3.06 8.38 -2.31
CA LYS A 15 2.48 7.46 -3.29
C LYS A 15 0.97 7.57 -3.27
N ARG A 16 0.34 7.42 -4.43
CA ARG A 16 -1.12 7.37 -4.54
C ARG A 16 -1.56 6.48 -5.69
N GLY A 17 -2.78 5.99 -5.60
CA GLY A 17 -3.36 5.24 -6.70
C GLY A 17 -4.69 4.55 -6.35
N PRO A 18 -5.27 3.87 -7.33
CA PRO A 18 -6.52 3.16 -7.15
C PRO A 18 -6.33 1.96 -6.23
N ALA A 19 -7.40 1.65 -5.51
CA ALA A 19 -7.55 0.43 -4.74
C ALA A 19 -8.87 -0.26 -5.05
N GLN A 20 -8.83 -1.58 -5.04
CA GLN A 20 -9.96 -2.47 -5.28
C GLN A 20 -10.07 -3.47 -4.13
N ILE A 21 -11.29 -3.70 -3.67
CA ILE A 21 -11.60 -4.80 -2.76
C ILE A 21 -11.67 -6.08 -3.60
N ASP A 22 -10.90 -7.08 -3.21
CA ASP A 22 -10.83 -8.39 -3.88
C ASP A 22 -11.07 -9.49 -2.84
N GLY A 23 -12.29 -10.01 -2.81
CA GLY A 23 -12.75 -10.95 -1.79
C GLY A 23 -12.66 -10.36 -0.37
N ASP A 24 -11.85 -10.99 0.47
CA ASP A 24 -11.52 -10.58 1.86
C ASP A 24 -10.32 -9.62 1.93
N GLY A 25 -9.77 -9.21 0.78
CA GLY A 25 -8.55 -8.43 0.68
C GLY A 25 -8.72 -7.09 -0.03
N LEU A 26 -7.63 -6.33 -0.02
CA LEU A 26 -7.44 -5.06 -0.69
C LEU A 26 -6.24 -5.19 -1.64
N ALA A 27 -6.49 -5.00 -2.93
CA ALA A 27 -5.47 -4.82 -3.95
C ALA A 27 -5.27 -3.32 -4.20
N VAL A 28 -4.02 -2.88 -4.21
CA VAL A 28 -3.67 -1.46 -4.41
C VAL A 28 -2.53 -1.37 -5.41
N ASP A 29 -2.63 -0.46 -6.38
CA ASP A 29 -1.52 -0.11 -7.26
C ASP A 29 -1.18 1.38 -7.02
N LEU A 30 -0.04 1.63 -6.37
CA LEU A 30 0.42 2.99 -6.03
C LEU A 30 1.55 3.44 -6.95
N GLN A 31 1.52 4.70 -7.34
CA GLN A 31 2.59 5.38 -8.08
C GLN A 31 3.19 6.51 -7.24
N LEU A 32 4.47 6.82 -7.45
CA LEU A 32 5.11 7.98 -6.83
C LEU A 32 4.43 9.26 -7.32
N VAL A 33 4.21 10.21 -6.39
CA VAL A 33 3.57 11.49 -6.71
C VAL A 33 4.56 12.49 -7.29
N PHE A 34 5.80 12.45 -6.82
CA PHE A 34 6.82 13.46 -7.15
C PHE A 34 7.73 13.08 -8.32
N ASP A 35 7.73 11.80 -8.70
CA ASP A 35 8.65 11.30 -9.70
C ASP A 35 7.89 10.49 -10.74
N ARG A 36 8.15 10.75 -12.03
CA ARG A 36 7.55 10.00 -13.15
C ARG A 36 8.33 8.70 -13.39
N GLU A 37 8.67 8.03 -12.31
CA GLU A 37 9.36 6.77 -12.35
C GLU A 37 8.48 5.73 -13.06
N PRO A 38 9.08 4.85 -13.88
CA PRO A 38 8.32 3.87 -14.67
C PRO A 38 7.81 2.69 -13.83
N PHE A 39 8.00 2.72 -12.51
CA PHE A 39 7.60 1.64 -11.62
C PHE A 39 6.44 2.01 -10.70
N SER A 40 5.67 0.99 -10.33
CA SER A 40 4.57 1.08 -9.38
C SER A 40 4.79 0.12 -8.21
N TYR A 41 4.00 0.32 -7.16
CA TYR A 41 3.94 -0.57 -6.00
C TYR A 41 2.60 -1.26 -5.98
N ARG A 42 2.62 -2.59 -6.07
CA ARG A 42 1.42 -3.42 -5.96
C ARG A 42 1.32 -4.02 -4.58
N TYR A 43 0.26 -3.71 -3.87
CA TYR A 43 -0.06 -4.26 -2.56
C TYR A 43 -1.16 -5.30 -2.68
N ARG A 44 -1.05 -6.36 -1.90
CA ARG A 44 -2.12 -7.32 -1.62
C ARG A 44 -2.24 -7.46 -0.13
N LEU A 45 -3.32 -6.93 0.44
CA LEU A 45 -3.53 -6.85 1.88
C LEU A 45 -4.79 -7.60 2.28
N LYS A 46 -4.83 -8.15 3.48
CA LYS A 46 -6.00 -8.76 4.10
C LYS A 46 -6.14 -8.28 5.53
N LEU A 47 -7.39 -8.16 5.99
CA LEU A 47 -7.65 -7.84 7.38
C LEU A 47 -7.29 -9.06 8.24
N ALA A 48 -6.45 -8.84 9.25
CA ALA A 48 -6.10 -9.86 10.23
C ALA A 48 -7.28 -10.14 11.19
N ASP A 49 -7.19 -11.24 11.93
CA ASP A 49 -8.23 -11.66 12.89
C ASP A 49 -8.51 -10.62 13.99
N ASP A 50 -7.52 -9.80 14.31
CA ASP A 50 -7.65 -8.68 15.27
C ASP A 50 -8.53 -7.54 14.77
N ARG A 51 -8.92 -7.56 13.48
CA ARG A 51 -9.69 -6.53 12.77
C ARG A 51 -9.10 -5.12 12.84
N GLN A 52 -7.81 -5.00 13.15
CA GLN A 52 -7.10 -3.73 13.27
C GLN A 52 -5.83 -3.67 12.44
N THR A 53 -5.32 -4.84 12.05
CA THR A 53 -4.09 -4.97 11.27
C THR A 53 -4.43 -5.43 9.85
N LEU A 54 -3.81 -4.79 8.86
CA LEU A 54 -3.77 -5.27 7.48
C LEU A 54 -2.42 -5.98 7.26
N LEU A 55 -2.48 -7.26 6.91
CA LEU A 55 -1.31 -8.09 6.62
C LEU A 55 -1.24 -8.38 5.13
N GLY A 56 -0.04 -8.46 4.58
CA GLY A 56 0.11 -8.85 3.18
C GLY A 56 1.48 -8.60 2.62
N SER A 57 1.51 -8.29 1.33
CA SER A 57 2.76 -8.07 0.59
C SER A 57 2.72 -6.82 -0.26
N VAL A 58 3.91 -6.33 -0.57
CA VAL A 58 4.16 -5.29 -1.56
C VAL A 58 5.21 -5.76 -2.55
N THR A 59 4.97 -5.55 -3.84
CA THR A 59 5.93 -5.79 -4.92
C THR A 59 6.13 -4.49 -5.69
N ARG A 60 7.38 -4.16 -5.98
CA ARG A 60 7.72 -3.03 -6.85
C ARG A 60 7.87 -3.53 -8.28
N SER A 61 7.21 -2.94 -9.27
CA SER A 61 7.10 -3.53 -10.61
C SER A 61 8.43 -3.72 -11.36
N ASP A 62 9.47 -2.99 -10.98
CA ASP A 62 10.83 -3.09 -11.51
C ASP A 62 11.73 -4.08 -10.73
N ARG A 63 11.21 -4.68 -9.65
CA ARG A 63 11.92 -5.67 -8.82
C ARG A 63 11.12 -6.96 -8.75
N SER A 64 11.81 -8.09 -8.80
CA SER A 64 11.18 -9.41 -8.64
C SER A 64 10.89 -9.77 -7.18
N THR A 65 11.41 -8.99 -6.22
CA THR A 65 11.30 -9.32 -4.79
C THR A 65 10.00 -8.79 -4.20
N GLU A 66 9.19 -9.72 -3.71
CA GLU A 66 8.04 -9.42 -2.86
C GLU A 66 8.50 -9.19 -1.41
N SER A 67 7.98 -8.14 -0.76
CA SER A 67 8.25 -7.83 0.65
C SER A 67 6.98 -7.97 1.47
N SER A 68 7.04 -8.67 2.59
CA SER A 68 5.93 -8.76 3.54
C SER A 68 5.73 -7.44 4.28
N LEU A 69 4.48 -7.13 4.61
CA LEU A 69 4.07 -5.88 5.24
C LEU A 69 2.98 -6.13 6.29
N ALA A 70 3.05 -5.41 7.41
CA ALA A 70 1.99 -5.30 8.39
C ALA A 70 1.68 -3.81 8.61
N LEU A 71 0.42 -3.42 8.39
CA LEU A 71 -0.06 -2.05 8.58
C LEU A 71 -1.09 -2.04 9.70
N THR A 72 -0.92 -1.10 10.63
CA THR A 72 -1.87 -0.89 11.72
C THR A 72 -2.52 0.47 11.60
N ARG A 73 -3.75 0.58 12.12
CA ARG A 73 -4.46 1.85 12.18
C ARG A 73 -3.77 2.81 13.16
N ASP A 74 -3.47 4.02 12.72
CA ASP A 74 -3.03 5.10 13.61
C ASP A 74 -4.18 5.49 14.55
N ARG A 75 -3.95 5.48 15.87
CA ARG A 75 -4.98 5.73 16.91
C ARG A 75 -4.99 7.19 17.38
N ARG A 76 -4.92 8.12 16.45
CA ARG A 76 -5.02 9.56 16.75
C ARG A 76 -6.45 10.06 16.73
#